data_AF-A0A379S4S8-F1
#
_entry.id   AF-A0A379S4S8-F1
#
_cell.length_a   1.000
_cell.length_b   1.000
_cell.length_c   1.000
_cell.angle_alpha   90.00
_cell.angle_beta   90.00
_cell.angle_gamma   90.00
#
_symmetry.space_group_name_H-M   'P 1'
#
loop_
_entity.id
_entity.type
_entity.pdbx_description
1 polymer ?
#
loop_
_entity_poly.entity_id
_entity_poly.type
_entity_poly.pdbx_seq_one_letter_code
_entity_poly.pdbx_strand_id
1 'polypeptide(L)' 'MATLSRLFIHPVKSMRGIGLTHALADISGLAFDRIFMITEPDGKFITARQFPQMVRFYALPFSRRPPFDRARWQ' A
#
# COMPACT_ATOMS: atom_id res chain seq x y z
N MET A 1 -22.87 18.64 6.56
CA MET A 1 -22.38 17.95 5.35
C MET A 1 -20.96 17.50 5.64
N ALA A 2 -20.60 16.25 5.42
CA ALA A 2 -19.24 15.76 5.71
C ALA A 2 -18.31 16.05 4.53
N THR A 3 -17.08 16.47 4.81
CA THR A 3 -16.03 16.73 3.81
C THR A 3 -14.88 15.75 4.01
N LEU A 4 -14.42 15.11 2.93
CA LEU A 4 -13.27 14.22 2.96
C LEU A 4 -11.99 15.06 3.11
N SER A 5 -11.27 14.89 4.23
CA SER A 5 -10.03 15.63 4.49
C SER A 5 -8.79 14.95 3.91
N ARG A 6 -8.73 13.62 3.96
CA ARG A 6 -7.58 12.83 3.49
C ARG A 6 -8.06 11.44 3.03
N LEU A 7 -7.34 10.87 2.07
CA LEU A 7 -7.59 9.55 1.53
C LEU A 7 -6.32 8.70 1.64
N PHE A 8 -6.47 7.44 2.06
CA PHE A 8 -5.36 6.53 2.21
C PHE A 8 -5.73 5.12 1.75
N ILE A 9 -4.75 4.39 1.22
CA ILE A 9 -4.82 2.94 0.98
C ILE A 9 -3.66 2.23 1.67
N HIS A 10 -3.86 0.96 1.99
CA HIS A 10 -2.89 0.05 2.60
C HIS A 10 -2.77 -1.21 1.75
N PRO A 11 -1.97 -1.22 0.68
CA PRO A 11 -1.92 -2.34 -0.27
C PRO A 11 -1.65 -3.70 0.35
N VAL A 12 -0.83 -3.73 1.40
CA VAL A 12 -0.61 -4.91 2.25
C VAL A 12 -1.22 -4.66 3.63
N LYS A 13 -1.97 -5.64 4.14
CA LYS A 13 -2.56 -5.60 5.48
C LYS A 13 -1.51 -5.30 6.54
N SER A 14 -1.85 -4.40 7.47
CA SER A 14 -1.01 -4.00 8.61
C SER A 14 0.26 -3.22 8.25
N MET A 15 0.44 -2.79 7.00
CA MET A 15 1.58 -1.95 6.59
C MET A 15 1.19 -0.46 6.50
N ARG A 16 2.18 0.38 6.21
CA ARG A 16 2.01 1.84 6.14
C ARG A 16 0.99 2.24 5.06
N GLY A 17 0.15 3.21 5.40
CA GLY A 17 -0.79 3.79 4.44
C GLY A 17 -0.09 4.72 3.45
N ILE A 18 -0.62 4.75 2.22
CA ILE A 18 -0.20 5.65 1.14
C ILE A 18 -1.29 6.70 0.98
N GLY A 19 -0.91 7.97 1.12
CA GLY A 19 -1.83 9.08 0.90
C GLY A 19 -2.17 9.24 -0.58
N LEU A 20 -3.45 9.44 -0.87
CA LEU A 20 -3.98 9.63 -2.21
C LEU A 20 -4.72 10.96 -2.32
N THR A 21 -4.81 11.49 -3.53
CA THR A 21 -5.72 12.60 -3.86
C THR A 21 -7.07 12.09 -4.36
N HIS A 22 -7.08 10.93 -5.03
CA HIS A 22 -8.26 10.28 -5.60
C HIS A 22 -8.07 8.76 -5.55
N ALA A 23 -9.17 8.00 -5.59
CA ALA A 23 -9.14 6.55 -5.73
C ALA A 23 -10.36 6.07 -6.52
N LEU A 24 -10.22 4.91 -7.17
CA LEU A 24 -11.35 4.19 -7.74
C LEU A 24 -12.04 3.40 -6.62
N ALA A 25 -13.34 3.60 -6.46
CA ALA A 25 -14.14 2.87 -5.50
C ALA A 25 -14.94 1.77 -6.22
N ASP A 26 -14.97 0.60 -5.61
CA ASP A 26 -15.73 -0.56 -6.05
C ASP A 26 -16.47 -1.18 -4.85
N ILE A 27 -17.34 -2.17 -5.11
CA ILE A 27 -18.09 -2.90 -4.06
C ILE A 27 -17.18 -3.53 -3.01
N SER A 28 -15.94 -3.85 -3.40
CA SER A 28 -14.92 -4.46 -2.55
C SER A 28 -14.13 -3.43 -1.72
N GLY A 29 -14.28 -2.14 -2.01
CA GLY A 29 -13.54 -1.04 -1.39
C GLY A 29 -12.76 -0.21 -2.40
N LEU A 30 -11.73 0.49 -1.92
CA LEU A 30 -10.86 1.26 -2.79
C LEU A 30 -9.92 0.33 -3.56
N ALA A 31 -9.70 0.61 -4.84
CA ALA A 31 -8.73 -0.12 -5.65
C ALA A 31 -7.35 -0.13 -4.94
N PHE A 32 -6.76 -1.32 -4.88
CA PHE A 32 -5.47 -1.59 -4.23
C PHE A 32 -5.44 -1.39 -2.70
N ASP A 33 -6.57 -1.25 -2.00
CA ASP A 33 -6.59 -1.29 -0.54
C ASP A 33 -6.69 -2.75 -0.03
N ARG A 34 -5.72 -3.17 0.79
CA ARG A 34 -5.66 -4.47 1.48
C ARG A 34 -5.78 -5.70 0.59
N ILE A 35 -5.38 -5.59 -0.68
CA ILE A 35 -5.40 -6.70 -1.64
C ILE A 35 -4.34 -7.77 -1.34
N PHE A 36 -3.35 -7.47 -0.50
CA PHE A 36 -2.31 -8.41 -0.07
C PHE A 36 -2.28 -8.57 1.45
N MET A 37 -1.79 -9.73 1.90
CA MET A 37 -1.52 -10.02 3.30
C MET A 37 -0.26 -10.87 3.39
N ILE A 38 0.60 -10.58 4.36
CA ILE A 38 1.77 -11.39 4.64
C ILE A 38 1.36 -12.54 5.57
N THR A 39 1.76 -13.74 5.19
CA THR A 39 1.57 -14.94 6.00
C THR A 39 2.88 -15.70 6.13
N GLU A 40 2.98 -16.52 7.16
CA GLU A 40 3.92 -17.63 7.16
C GLU A 40 3.48 -18.68 6.10
N PRO A 41 4.37 -19.60 5.69
CA PRO A 41 4.03 -20.62 4.68
C PRO A 41 2.87 -21.54 5.06
N ASP A 42 2.56 -21.66 6.35
CA ASP A 42 1.43 -22.41 6.91
C ASP A 42 0.10 -21.63 6.88
N GLY A 43 0.11 -20.39 6.37
CA GLY A 43 -1.06 -19.52 6.28
C GLY A 43 -1.31 -18.66 7.52
N LYS A 44 -0.47 -18.75 8.56
CA LYS A 44 -0.62 -17.91 9.75
C LYS A 44 -0.36 -16.45 9.43
N PHE A 45 -1.26 -15.58 9.88
CA PHE A 45 -1.21 -14.16 9.55
C PHE A 45 -0.10 -13.44 10.32
N ILE A 46 0.67 -12.64 9.59
CA ILE A 46 1.63 -11.70 10.16
C ILE A 46 0.98 -10.33 10.24
N THR A 47 0.96 -9.74 11.45
CA THR A 47 0.30 -8.44 11.70
C THR A 47 1.21 -7.48 12.46
N ALA A 48 0.89 -6.19 12.36
CA ALA A 48 1.64 -5.14 13.07
C ALA A 48 1.51 -5.22 14.60
N ARG A 49 0.55 -5.99 15.13
CA ARG A 49 0.45 -6.25 16.58
C ARG A 49 1.59 -7.15 17.07
N GLN A 50 2.01 -8.09 16.23
CA GLN A 50 3.15 -8.98 16.49
C GLN A 50 4.47 -8.30 16.07
N PHE A 51 4.46 -7.61 14.93
CA PHE A 51 5.64 -6.99 14.35
C PHE A 51 5.39 -5.50 14.03
N PRO A 52 5.50 -4.61 15.01
CA PRO A 52 5.22 -3.18 14.84
C PRO A 52 6.02 -2.53 13.70
N GLN A 53 7.20 -3.06 13.37
CA GLN A 53 8.03 -2.57 12.26
C GLN A 53 7.36 -2.61 10.89
N MET A 54 6.29 -3.41 10.70
CA MET A 54 5.55 -3.46 9.42
C MET A 54 5.05 -2.07 8.97
N VAL A 55 4.73 -1.17 9.90
CA VAL A 55 4.24 0.19 9.60
C VAL A 55 5.33 1.14 9.09
N ARG A 56 6.59 0.69 9.05
CA ARG A 56 7.73 1.47 8.56
C ARG A 56 7.96 1.32 7.05
N PHE A 57 7.32 0.32 6.44
CA PHE A 57 7.52 -0.01 5.04
C PHE A 57 6.35 0.47 4.18
N TYR A 58 6.67 1.00 2.99
CA TYR A 58 5.71 1.30 1.95
C TYR A 58 5.64 0.13 0.96
N ALA A 59 4.44 -0.42 0.78
CA ALA A 59 4.18 -1.40 -0.27
C ALA A 59 3.60 -0.66 -1.49
N LEU A 60 4.45 -0.35 -2.47
CA LEU A 60 3.99 0.32 -3.70
C LEU A 60 3.49 -0.74 -4.69
N PRO A 61 2.20 -0.72 -5.09
CA PRO A 61 1.65 -1.72 -6.00
C PRO A 61 2.12 -1.51 -7.45
N PHE A 62 2.76 -0.38 -7.74
CA PHE A 62 3.37 -0.07 -9.03
C PHE A 62 4.85 0.25 -8.85
N SER A 63 5.67 -0.16 -9.81
CA SER A 63 7.05 0.29 -9.90
C SER A 63 7.05 1.80 -10.12
N ARG A 64 7.68 2.56 -9.21
CA ARG A 64 8.17 3.90 -9.56
C ARG A 64 9.29 3.68 -10.57
N ARG A 65 8.98 3.65 -11.87
CA ARG A 65 10.03 3.92 -12.84
C ARG A 65 10.58 5.31 -12.51
N PRO A 66 11.89 5.46 -12.28
CA PRO A 66 12.46 6.79 -12.14
C PRO A 66 12.14 7.57 -13.43
N PRO A 67 11.71 8.83 -13.35
CA PRO A 67 11.57 9.66 -14.52
C PRO A 67 12.98 9.87 -15.07
N PHE A 68 13.29 9.26 -16.21
CA PHE A 68 14.58 9.36 -16.92
C PHE A 68 15.81 8.85 -16.14
N ASP A 69 16.19 7.60 -16.43
CA ASP A 69 17.53 7.10 -16.16
C ASP A 69 18.49 7.63 -17.26
N ARG A 70 19.17 8.77 -17.01
CA ARG A 70 20.17 9.34 -17.94
C ARG A 70 21.43 8.49 -18.08
N ALA A 71 21.63 7.45 -17.26
CA ALA A 71 22.86 6.64 -17.27
C ALA A 71 22.92 5.62 -18.43
N ARG A 72 21.92 5.60 -19.31
CA ARG A 72 21.78 4.61 -20.40
C ARG A 72 22.11 5.12 -21.81
N TRP A 73 22.62 6.35 -21.92
CA TRP A 73 23.03 6.98 -23.19
C TRP A 73 24.46 7.56 -23.13
N GLN A 74 25.40 6.81 -22.54
CA GLN A 74 26.84 7.03 -22.70
C GLN A 74 27.48 5.75 -23.24
#